data_AF-A0A520RWT0-F1
#
_entry.id   AF-A0A520RWT0-F1
#
_cell.length_a   1.000
_cell.length_b   1.000
_cell.length_c   1.000
_cell.angle_alpha   90.00
_cell.angle_beta   90.00
_cell.angle_gamma   90.00
#
_symmetry.space_group_name_H-M   'P 1'
#
loop_
_entity.id
_entity.type
_entity.pdbx_description
1 polymer ?
#
loop_
_entity_poly.entity_id
_entity_poly.type
_entity_poly.pdbx_seq_one_letter_code
_entity_poly.pdbx_strand_id
1 'polypeptide(L)'
;MRTPITWFVKNPVASNLLMWIFLVGGFIAYLNLNQEEFPDIDFGVIQVSVPYLGATPEESETGVCLRLEEALEGIENIDTLTSTAREGGCDSTVQLANGADLNRVLNDVKGNVDGITTFPTETEKPIYRAFSSTGNVMTLALSSDTNDLSLKTVAEDIRDDLLDLDEVSQVNIEYIRPL
;
A
#
# COMPACT_ATOMS: atom_id res chain seq x y z
N MET A 1 4.67 51.22 25.84
CA MET A 1 5.18 50.00 25.19
C MET A 1 5.19 50.24 23.69
N ARG A 2 6.36 50.20 23.03
CA ARG A 2 6.43 50.31 21.56
C ARG A 2 6.00 48.97 20.99
N THR A 3 4.72 48.81 20.71
CA THR A 3 4.17 47.62 20.06
C THR A 3 4.62 47.58 18.60
N PRO A 4 4.93 46.41 18.04
CA PRO A 4 5.41 46.25 16.66
C PRO A 4 4.55 47.00 15.63
N ILE A 5 3.24 47.02 15.85
CA ILE A 5 2.26 47.76 15.03
C ILE A 5 2.62 49.25 14.91
N THR A 6 2.92 49.93 16.03
CA THR A 6 3.23 51.37 16.02
C THR A 6 4.54 51.69 15.29
N TRP A 7 5.46 50.74 15.18
CA TRP A 7 6.71 50.90 14.45
C TRP A 7 6.50 50.73 12.93
N PHE A 8 5.75 49.72 12.49
CA PHE A 8 5.42 49.51 11.08
C PHE A 8 4.55 50.64 10.49
N VAL A 9 3.67 51.25 11.30
CA VAL A 9 2.90 52.44 10.88
C VAL A 9 3.80 53.66 10.62
N LYS A 10 4.88 53.81 11.39
CA LYS A 10 5.83 54.94 11.24
C LYS A 10 6.89 54.69 10.17
N ASN A 11 7.07 53.45 9.71
CA ASN A 11 8.08 53.06 8.73
C ASN A 11 7.43 52.39 7.50
N PRO A 12 6.72 53.15 6.65
CA PRO A 12 5.97 52.58 5.52
C PRO A 12 6.87 51.87 4.49
N VAL A 13 8.11 52.32 4.33
CA VAL A 13 9.09 51.67 3.43
C VAL A 13 9.42 50.25 3.91
N ALA A 14 9.64 50.05 5.21
CA ALA A 14 9.92 48.73 5.77
C ALA A 14 8.71 47.79 5.62
N SER A 15 7.50 48.32 5.84
CA SER A 15 6.25 47.57 5.64
C SER A 15 6.05 47.13 4.19
N ASN A 16 6.30 48.01 3.22
CA ASN A 16 6.18 47.69 1.80
C ASN A 16 7.23 46.68 1.33
N LEU A 17 8.48 46.79 1.82
CA LEU A 17 9.52 45.80 1.52
C LEU A 17 9.15 44.42 2.08
N LEU A 18 8.63 44.36 3.30
CA LEU A 18 8.17 43.11 3.90
C LEU A 18 7.01 42.49 3.11
N MET A 19 6.06 43.30 2.65
CA MET A 19 4.99 42.86 1.75
C MET A 19 5.56 42.27 0.46
N TRP A 20 6.51 42.94 -0.18
CA TRP A 20 7.14 42.43 -1.40
C TRP A 20 7.90 41.13 -1.17
N ILE A 21 8.57 40.98 -0.03
CA ILE A 21 9.23 39.72 0.35
C ILE A 21 8.21 38.59 0.41
N PHE A 22 7.04 38.79 1.04
CA PHE A 22 6.00 37.77 1.10
C PHE A 22 5.36 37.49 -0.27
N LEU A 23 5.13 38.50 -1.10
CA LEU A 23 4.56 38.31 -2.43
C LEU A 23 5.51 37.54 -3.36
N VAL A 24 6.78 37.93 -3.40
CA VAL A 24 7.78 37.26 -4.24
C VAL A 24 8.09 35.86 -3.70
N GLY A 25 8.26 35.73 -2.39
CA GLY A 25 8.48 34.44 -1.74
C GLY A 25 7.30 33.48 -1.96
N GLY A 26 6.07 33.98 -1.80
CA GLY A 26 4.85 33.22 -2.07
C GLY A 26 4.71 32.82 -3.54
N PHE A 27 5.06 33.70 -4.47
CA PHE A 27 5.02 33.39 -5.91
C PHE A 27 6.02 32.31 -6.29
N ILE A 28 7.25 32.36 -5.76
CA ILE A 28 8.25 31.31 -5.97
C ILE A 28 7.80 29.99 -5.35
N ALA A 29 7.22 30.02 -4.14
CA ALA A 29 6.68 28.82 -3.49
C ALA A 29 5.53 28.19 -4.31
N TYR A 30 4.64 29.02 -4.86
CA TYR A 30 3.52 28.56 -5.70
C TYR A 30 4.00 27.81 -6.95
N LEU A 31 5.07 28.27 -7.60
CA LEU A 31 5.61 27.59 -8.79
C LEU A 31 6.29 26.24 -8.49
N ASN A 32 6.68 26.00 -7.24
CA ASN A 32 7.34 24.77 -6.80
C ASN A 32 6.43 23.87 -5.95
N LEU A 33 5.16 24.24 -5.79
CA LEU A 33 4.22 23.45 -5.01
C LEU A 33 3.79 22.25 -5.83
N ASN A 34 4.05 21.04 -5.34
CA ASN A 34 3.54 19.82 -5.95
C ASN A 34 2.01 19.79 -5.80
N GLN A 35 1.32 19.52 -6.90
CA GLN A 35 -0.12 19.29 -6.91
C GLN A 35 -0.38 17.79 -6.86
N GLU A 36 -0.97 17.32 -5.77
CA GLU A 36 -1.43 15.95 -5.60
C GLU A 36 -2.96 15.94 -5.63
N GLU A 37 -3.57 15.27 -6.61
CA GLU A 37 -5.05 15.13 -6.70
C GLU A 37 -5.59 14.23 -5.59
N PHE A 38 -4.83 13.18 -5.23
CA PHE A 38 -5.08 12.34 -4.09
C PHE A 38 -3.80 12.31 -3.25
N PRO A 39 -3.87 12.60 -1.94
CA PRO A 39 -2.73 12.39 -1.07
C PRO A 39 -2.40 10.89 -1.09
N ASP A 40 -1.13 10.54 -1.27
CA ASP A 40 -0.69 9.16 -1.17
C ASP A 40 -0.91 8.67 0.27
N ILE A 41 -1.97 7.89 0.46
CA ILE A 41 -2.17 7.14 1.70
C ILE A 41 -1.48 5.80 1.50
N ASP A 42 -0.23 5.72 1.93
CA ASP A 42 0.51 4.45 1.97
C ASP A 42 0.00 3.63 3.15
N PHE A 43 -0.95 2.74 2.87
CA PHE A 43 -1.33 1.67 3.77
C PHE A 43 -0.76 0.36 3.25
N GLY A 44 0.04 -0.29 4.09
CA GLY A 44 0.45 -1.67 3.86
C GLY A 44 -0.70 -2.63 4.11
N VAL A 45 -0.84 -3.66 3.28
CA VAL A 45 -1.80 -4.74 3.47
C VAL A 45 -1.05 -6.07 3.50
N ILE A 46 -1.27 -6.86 4.55
CA ILE A 46 -0.76 -8.22 4.65
C ILE A 46 -1.94 -9.17 4.61
N GLN A 47 -1.93 -10.10 3.66
CA GLN A 47 -2.90 -11.16 3.56
C GLN A 47 -2.30 -12.46 4.08
N VAL A 48 -3.01 -13.09 5.02
CA VAL A 48 -2.66 -14.39 5.59
C VAL A 48 -3.75 -15.38 5.21
N SER A 49 -3.38 -16.46 4.52
CA SER A 49 -4.30 -17.53 4.13
C SER A 49 -3.89 -18.82 4.81
N VAL A 50 -4.80 -19.42 5.58
CA VAL A 50 -4.57 -20.69 6.25
C VAL A 50 -5.55 -21.72 5.70
N PRO A 51 -5.08 -22.69 4.89
CA PRO A 51 -5.94 -23.76 4.39
C PRO A 51 -6.30 -24.73 5.50
N TYR A 52 -7.56 -25.16 5.53
CA TYR A 52 -8.09 -26.18 6.44
C TYR A 52 -8.91 -27.17 5.62
N LEU A 53 -8.28 -28.27 5.21
CA LEU A 53 -8.79 -29.14 4.16
C LEU A 53 -10.11 -29.83 4.58
N GLY A 54 -11.15 -29.68 3.75
CA GLY A 54 -12.44 -30.33 3.98
C GLY A 54 -13.30 -29.70 5.09
N ALA A 55 -12.85 -28.61 5.71
CA ALA A 55 -13.60 -27.91 6.74
C ALA A 55 -14.75 -27.08 6.16
N THR A 56 -15.87 -27.08 6.87
CA THR A 56 -16.98 -26.16 6.59
C THR A 56 -16.61 -24.71 6.98
N PRO A 57 -17.33 -23.70 6.47
CA PRO A 57 -17.08 -22.31 6.86
C PRO A 57 -17.16 -22.07 8.38
N GLU A 58 -18.13 -22.69 9.08
CA GLU A 58 -18.33 -22.53 10.54
C GLU A 58 -17.17 -23.15 11.34
N GLU A 59 -16.65 -24.30 10.89
CA GLU A 59 -15.46 -24.93 11.48
C GLU A 59 -14.20 -24.11 11.19
N SER A 60 -14.10 -23.51 10.00
CA SER A 60 -12.96 -22.65 9.63
C SER A 60 -12.94 -21.35 10.42
N GLU A 61 -14.11 -20.77 10.70
CA GLU A 61 -14.25 -19.60 11.58
C GLU A 61 -13.72 -19.91 12.98
N THR A 62 -14.27 -20.94 13.61
CA THR A 62 -13.96 -21.28 15.01
C THR A 62 -12.56 -21.90 15.18
N GLY A 63 -12.14 -22.72 14.21
CA GLY A 63 -10.89 -23.48 14.27
C GLY A 63 -9.67 -22.69 13.80
N VAL A 64 -9.85 -21.73 12.87
CA VAL A 64 -8.74 -21.03 12.23
C VAL A 64 -8.86 -19.53 12.36
N CYS A 65 -9.94 -18.90 11.85
CA CYS A 65 -10.05 -17.44 11.81
C CYS A 65 -9.95 -16.83 13.21
N LEU A 66 -10.71 -17.35 14.18
CA LEU A 66 -10.72 -16.82 15.54
C LEU A 66 -9.33 -16.94 16.20
N ARG A 67 -8.61 -18.04 15.97
CA ARG A 67 -7.25 -18.23 16.50
C ARG A 67 -6.25 -17.29 15.88
N LEU A 68 -6.44 -16.98 14.61
CA LEU A 68 -5.61 -16.03 13.89
C LEU A 68 -5.87 -14.60 14.38
N GLU A 69 -7.13 -14.25 14.64
CA GLU A 69 -7.49 -12.96 15.26
C GLU A 69 -6.91 -12.81 16.66
N GLU A 70 -7.07 -13.81 17.52
CA GLU A 70 -6.50 -13.81 18.88
C GLU A 70 -4.97 -13.68 18.88
N ALA A 71 -4.28 -14.29 17.91
CA ALA A 71 -2.82 -14.24 17.82
C ALA A 71 -2.28 -12.93 17.23
N LEU A 72 -3.07 -12.25 16.40
CA LEU A 72 -2.71 -10.97 15.79
C LEU A 72 -3.20 -9.76 16.61
N GLU A 73 -4.09 -9.99 17.58
CA GLU A 73 -4.57 -8.96 18.49
C GLU A 73 -3.41 -8.38 19.31
N GLY A 74 -3.27 -7.06 19.31
CA GLY A 74 -2.25 -6.35 20.10
C GLY A 74 -0.88 -6.23 19.45
N ILE A 75 -0.68 -6.70 18.21
CA ILE A 75 0.51 -6.35 17.43
C ILE A 75 0.49 -4.84 17.12
N GLU A 76 1.63 -4.18 17.37
CA GLU A 76 1.78 -2.75 17.13
C GLU A 76 1.70 -2.43 15.62
N ASN A 77 1.08 -1.30 15.27
CA ASN A 77 0.94 -0.80 13.91
C ASN A 77 -0.01 -1.60 12.98
N ILE A 78 -0.88 -2.45 13.55
CA ILE A 78 -2.07 -2.94 12.87
C ILE A 78 -3.22 -1.96 13.14
N ASP A 79 -3.86 -1.46 12.08
CA ASP A 79 -5.02 -0.57 12.19
C ASP A 79 -6.33 -1.35 12.16
N THR A 80 -6.48 -2.22 11.15
CA THR A 80 -7.68 -3.06 10.98
C THR A 80 -7.29 -4.49 10.64
N LEU A 81 -7.95 -5.46 11.28
CA LEU A 81 -7.88 -6.87 10.93
C LEU A 81 -9.27 -7.34 10.49
N THR A 82 -9.36 -8.02 9.36
CA THR A 82 -10.61 -8.60 8.86
C THR A 82 -10.36 -10.03 8.39
N SER A 83 -11.03 -10.99 9.00
CA SER A 83 -10.97 -12.40 8.60
C SER A 83 -12.24 -12.81 7.87
N THR A 84 -12.09 -13.68 6.88
CA THR A 84 -13.18 -14.28 6.14
C THR A 84 -13.02 -15.79 6.17
N ALA A 85 -13.94 -16.45 6.86
CA ALA A 85 -14.04 -17.90 6.85
C ALA A 85 -14.69 -18.38 5.55
N ARG A 86 -14.14 -19.44 4.96
CA ARG A 86 -14.72 -20.09 3.79
C ARG A 86 -14.54 -21.59 3.89
N GLU A 87 -15.20 -22.32 3.00
CA GLU A 87 -14.93 -23.74 2.86
C GLU A 87 -13.44 -23.94 2.53
N GLY A 88 -12.81 -24.87 3.26
CA GLY A 88 -11.40 -25.18 3.05
C GLY A 88 -10.40 -24.22 3.70
N GLY A 89 -10.81 -23.27 4.55
CA GLY A 89 -9.86 -22.44 5.31
C GLY A 89 -10.33 -21.01 5.65
N CYS A 90 -9.36 -20.19 6.06
CA CYS A 90 -9.58 -18.79 6.43
C CYS A 90 -8.62 -17.87 5.69
N ASP A 91 -9.13 -16.73 5.21
CA ASP A 91 -8.32 -15.64 4.68
C ASP A 91 -8.46 -14.41 5.58
N SER A 92 -7.33 -13.90 6.08
CA SER A 92 -7.29 -12.72 6.94
C SER A 92 -6.49 -11.61 6.28
N THR A 93 -7.04 -10.41 6.33
CA THR A 93 -6.48 -9.19 5.77
C THR A 93 -6.11 -8.25 6.91
N VAL A 94 -4.83 -7.96 7.05
CA VAL A 94 -4.24 -7.06 8.04
C VAL A 94 -3.90 -5.75 7.33
N GLN A 95 -4.57 -4.68 7.70
CA GLN A 95 -4.26 -3.33 7.25
C GLN A 95 -3.37 -2.64 8.28
N LEU A 96 -2.25 -2.09 7.81
CA LEU A 96 -1.27 -1.41 8.66
C LEU A 96 -1.68 0.04 8.90
N ALA A 97 -1.25 0.57 10.05
CA ALA A 97 -1.30 1.99 10.33
C ALA A 97 -0.39 2.79 9.37
N ASN A 98 -0.74 4.04 9.11
CA ASN A 98 0.03 4.92 8.22
C ASN A 98 1.46 5.13 8.77
N GLY A 99 2.47 4.95 7.91
CA GLY A 99 3.89 5.08 8.25
C GLY A 99 4.51 3.85 8.94
N ALA A 100 3.77 2.75 9.05
CA ALA A 100 4.29 1.49 9.57
C ALA A 100 5.25 0.81 8.59
N ASP A 101 6.30 0.17 9.10
CA ASP A 101 7.20 -0.64 8.29
C ASP A 101 6.55 -2.00 7.96
N LEU A 102 6.17 -2.16 6.68
CA LEU A 102 5.52 -3.38 6.16
C LEU A 102 6.33 -4.65 6.45
N ASN A 103 7.66 -4.60 6.31
CA ASN A 103 8.51 -5.77 6.50
C ASN A 103 8.61 -6.14 7.97
N ARG A 104 8.68 -5.15 8.85
CA ARG A 104 8.69 -5.38 10.30
C ARG A 104 7.38 -6.04 10.73
N VAL A 105 6.24 -5.45 10.39
CA VAL A 105 4.92 -5.99 10.76
C VAL A 105 4.71 -7.36 10.13
N LEU A 106 5.16 -7.60 8.89
CA LEU A 106 5.11 -8.93 8.27
C LEU A 106 5.88 -9.99 9.06
N ASN A 107 7.05 -9.65 9.59
CA ASN A 107 7.81 -10.58 10.42
C ASN A 107 7.11 -10.84 11.76
N ASP A 108 6.51 -9.83 12.36
CA ASP A 108 5.72 -9.97 13.60
C ASP A 108 4.48 -10.84 13.36
N VAL A 109 3.74 -10.61 12.27
CA VAL A 109 2.59 -11.43 11.85
C VAL A 109 3.00 -12.88 11.62
N LYS A 110 4.10 -13.12 10.90
CA LYS A 110 4.63 -14.48 10.69
C LYS A 110 4.98 -15.15 12.01
N GLY A 111 5.73 -14.47 12.88
CA GLY A 111 6.14 -15.01 14.17
C GLY A 111 4.97 -15.39 15.08
N ASN A 112 3.92 -14.57 15.11
CA ASN A 112 2.73 -14.85 15.92
C ASN A 112 1.88 -15.99 15.33
N VAL A 113 1.65 -15.98 14.01
CA VAL A 113 0.82 -17.00 13.35
C VAL A 113 1.52 -18.37 13.31
N ASP A 114 2.82 -18.42 13.00
CA ASP A 114 3.60 -19.67 13.03
C ASP A 114 3.73 -20.22 14.46
N GLY A 115 3.54 -19.38 15.48
CA GLY A 115 3.53 -19.76 16.89
C GLY A 115 2.22 -20.40 17.38
N ILE A 116 1.15 -20.40 16.58
CA ILE A 116 -0.15 -20.95 16.97
C ILE A 116 -0.08 -22.48 16.96
N THR A 117 -0.12 -23.09 18.15
CA THR A 117 -0.14 -24.55 18.31
C THR A 117 -1.54 -25.15 18.39
N THR A 118 -2.58 -24.30 18.39
CA THR A 118 -3.98 -24.68 18.61
C THR A 118 -4.77 -24.84 17.32
N PHE A 119 -4.11 -24.73 16.16
CA PHE A 119 -4.76 -25.03 14.89
C PHE A 119 -5.12 -26.52 14.80
N PRO A 120 -6.25 -26.86 14.13
CA PRO A 120 -6.59 -28.23 13.80
C PRO A 120 -5.47 -28.92 13.01
N THR A 121 -5.31 -30.23 13.20
CA THR A 121 -4.25 -31.03 12.57
C THR A 121 -4.34 -31.13 11.05
N GLU A 122 -5.51 -30.87 10.47
CA GLU A 122 -5.74 -30.90 9.02
C GLU A 122 -5.55 -29.50 8.38
N THR A 123 -4.97 -28.56 9.12
CA THR A 123 -4.51 -27.28 8.57
C THR A 123 -3.16 -27.43 7.88
N GLU A 124 -3.02 -26.70 6.78
CA GLU A 124 -1.75 -26.57 6.07
C GLU A 124 -1.00 -25.33 6.55
N LYS A 125 0.25 -25.20 6.10
CA LYS A 125 1.07 -24.03 6.45
C LYS A 125 0.42 -22.73 5.97
N PRO A 126 0.40 -21.68 6.82
CA PRO A 126 -0.06 -20.36 6.41
C PRO A 126 0.73 -19.81 5.22
N ILE A 127 0.02 -19.10 4.35
CA ILE A 127 0.58 -18.40 3.20
C ILE A 127 0.46 -16.90 3.46
N TYR A 128 1.59 -16.20 3.43
CA TYR A 128 1.67 -14.76 3.67
C TYR A 128 1.93 -14.02 2.36
N ARG A 129 1.14 -12.99 2.08
CA ARG A 129 1.35 -12.05 0.98
C ARG A 129 1.34 -10.64 1.53
N ALA A 130 2.32 -9.84 1.16
CA ALA A 130 2.39 -8.43 1.51
C ALA A 130 2.18 -7.62 0.24
N PHE A 131 1.30 -6.62 0.34
CA PHE A 131 0.98 -5.68 -0.72
C PHE A 131 1.25 -4.28 -0.17
N SER A 132 2.07 -3.52 -0.89
CA SER A 132 2.18 -2.08 -0.70
C SER A 132 1.22 -1.38 -1.66
N SER A 133 0.66 -0.26 -1.24
CA SER A 133 -0.06 0.62 -2.15
C SER A 133 0.91 1.05 -3.25
N THR A 134 0.70 0.55 -4.46
CA THR A 134 1.49 0.95 -5.62
C THR A 134 0.54 1.66 -6.56
N GLY A 135 0.67 2.98 -6.64
CA GLY A 135 -0.20 3.78 -7.50
C GLY A 135 -0.03 3.36 -8.95
N ASN A 136 -1.10 2.90 -9.59
CA ASN A 136 -1.08 2.69 -11.04
C ASN A 136 -1.04 4.06 -11.72
N VAL A 137 0.12 4.39 -12.30
CA VAL A 137 0.35 5.68 -12.97
C VAL A 137 -0.25 5.68 -14.39
N MET A 138 -0.15 4.56 -15.11
CA MET A 138 -0.57 4.46 -16.51
C MET A 138 -0.87 3.02 -16.92
N THR A 139 -2.01 2.82 -17.58
CA THR A 139 -2.34 1.55 -18.26
C THR A 139 -2.17 1.71 -19.77
N LEU A 140 -1.34 0.85 -20.37
CA LEU A 140 -1.13 0.80 -21.82
C LEU A 140 -1.85 -0.40 -22.43
N ALA A 141 -2.69 -0.15 -23.43
CA ALA A 141 -3.38 -1.21 -24.17
C ALA A 141 -2.62 -1.52 -25.47
N LEU A 142 -2.15 -2.76 -25.60
CA LEU A 142 -1.48 -3.27 -26.79
C LEU A 142 -2.48 -4.04 -27.66
N SER A 143 -2.50 -3.75 -28.95
CA SER A 143 -3.38 -4.41 -29.92
C SER A 143 -2.63 -4.71 -31.21
N SER A 144 -2.88 -5.88 -31.80
CA SER A 144 -2.28 -6.31 -33.06
C SER A 144 -3.15 -7.38 -33.74
N ASP A 145 -3.08 -7.45 -35.07
CA ASP A 145 -3.71 -8.51 -35.87
C ASP A 145 -2.90 -9.83 -35.89
N THR A 146 -1.87 -9.95 -35.03
CA THR A 146 -0.96 -11.10 -34.95
C THR A 146 -1.41 -12.14 -33.92
N ASN A 147 -0.65 -13.23 -33.78
CA ASN A 147 -0.88 -14.26 -32.76
C ASN A 147 -0.57 -13.74 -31.35
N ASP A 148 -1.32 -14.18 -30.34
CA ASP A 148 -1.15 -13.86 -28.91
C ASP A 148 0.29 -14.06 -28.43
N LEU A 149 1.00 -15.08 -28.93
CA LEU A 149 2.40 -15.33 -28.56
C LEU A 149 3.35 -14.20 -29.03
N SER A 150 3.14 -13.70 -30.25
CA SER A 150 3.94 -12.61 -30.80
C SER A 150 3.63 -11.30 -30.08
N LEU A 151 2.34 -11.06 -29.77
CA LEU A 151 1.92 -9.90 -28.99
C LEU A 151 2.53 -9.92 -27.59
N LYS A 152 2.57 -11.09 -26.93
CA LYS A 152 3.24 -11.26 -25.65
C LYS A 152 4.72 -10.92 -25.72
N THR A 153 5.42 -11.39 -26.76
CA THR A 153 6.87 -11.12 -26.92
C THR A 153 7.13 -9.61 -26.99
N VAL A 154 6.33 -8.89 -27.80
CA VAL A 154 6.44 -7.42 -27.90
C VAL A 154 6.08 -6.74 -26.57
N ALA A 155 5.10 -7.26 -25.83
CA ALA A 155 4.74 -6.71 -24.52
C ALA A 155 5.86 -6.86 -23.48
N GLU A 156 6.60 -7.99 -23.51
CA GLU A 156 7.77 -8.20 -22.65
C GLU A 156 8.91 -7.25 -23.03
N ASP A 157 9.19 -7.06 -24.31
CA ASP A 157 10.21 -6.10 -24.77
C ASP A 157 9.88 -4.67 -24.31
N ILE A 158 8.63 -4.22 -24.48
CA ILE A 158 8.18 -2.90 -24.01
C ILE A 158 8.28 -2.79 -22.49
N ARG A 159 7.95 -3.86 -21.77
CA ARG A 159 8.05 -3.89 -20.31
C ARG A 159 9.50 -3.68 -19.88
N ASP A 160 10.45 -4.37 -20.51
CA ASP A 160 11.86 -4.25 -20.15
C ASP A 160 12.42 -2.86 -20.52
N ASP A 161 12.06 -2.32 -21.69
CA ASP A 161 12.42 -0.94 -22.09
C ASP A 161 11.88 0.12 -21.10
N LEU A 162 10.68 -0.09 -20.55
CA LEU A 162 10.09 0.81 -19.56
C LEU A 162 10.76 0.68 -18.18
N LEU A 163 11.16 -0.53 -17.78
CA LEU A 163 11.87 -0.77 -16.52
C LEU A 163 13.30 -0.22 -16.51
N ASP A 164 13.88 0.06 -17.68
CA ASP A 164 15.19 0.71 -17.81
C ASP A 164 15.14 2.22 -17.51
N LEU A 165 13.95 2.84 -17.40
CA LEU A 165 13.82 4.24 -17.03
C LEU A 165 13.91 4.40 -15.50
N ASP A 166 14.76 5.32 -15.03
CA ASP A 166 15.02 5.57 -13.59
C ASP A 166 13.73 5.91 -12.80
N GLU A 167 12.73 6.51 -13.45
CA GLU A 167 11.46 6.89 -12.84
C GLU A 167 10.44 5.74 -12.73
N VAL A 168 10.68 4.59 -13.37
CA VAL A 168 9.74 3.47 -13.44
C VAL A 168 10.18 2.34 -12.52
N SER A 169 9.44 2.15 -11.42
CA SER A 169 9.69 1.09 -10.44
C SER A 169 9.14 -0.28 -10.86
N GLN A 170 7.95 -0.30 -11.48
CA GLN A 170 7.24 -1.54 -11.76
C GLN A 170 6.41 -1.45 -13.04
N VAL A 171 6.39 -2.56 -13.79
CA VAL A 171 5.53 -2.76 -14.96
C VAL A 171 4.94 -4.17 -14.89
N ASN A 172 3.61 -4.26 -14.93
CA ASN A 172 2.87 -5.53 -14.91
C ASN A 172 2.19 -5.76 -16.27
N ILE A 173 2.31 -6.97 -16.81
CA ILE A 173 1.60 -7.40 -18.02
C ILE A 173 0.39 -8.21 -17.58
N GLU A 174 -0.82 -7.72 -17.90
CA GLU A 174 -2.08 -8.39 -17.61
C GLU A 174 -2.70 -9.03 -18.87
N TYR A 175 -3.68 -9.93 -18.68
CA TYR A 175 -4.48 -10.53 -19.76
C TYR A 175 -3.72 -11.37 -20.80
N ILE A 176 -2.68 -12.09 -20.38
CA ILE A 176 -2.07 -13.13 -21.23
C ILE A 176 -3.07 -14.29 -21.34
N ARG A 177 -3.68 -14.50 -22.51
CA ARG A 177 -4.56 -15.65 -22.74
C ARG A 177 -3.74 -16.95 -22.60
N PRO A 178 -4.19 -17.92 -21.79
CA PRO A 178 -3.55 -19.24 -21.76
C PRO A 178 -3.73 -19.92 -23.12
N LEU A 179 -2.64 -20.54 -23.61
CA LEU A 179 -2.60 -21.34 -24.84
C LEU A 179 -3.55 -22.54 -24.79
#